data_AF-A0A2V5QJG6-F1
#
_entry.id   AF-A0A2V5QJG6-F1
#
_cell.length_a   1.000
_cell.length_b   1.000
_cell.length_c   1.000
_cell.angle_alpha   90.00
_cell.angle_beta   90.00
_cell.angle_gamma   90.00
#
_symmetry.space_group_name_H-M   'P 1'
#
loop_
_entity.id
_entity.type
_entity.pdbx_description
1 polymer ?
#
loop_
_entity_poly.entity_id
_entity_poly.type
_entity_poly.pdbx_seq_one_letter_code
_entity_poly.pdbx_strand_id
1 'polypeptide(L)'
;AEGMIVASSNLATNLLLDFLGVEYVRDVLRDAQVSGVELRRGVEDHAAHERGINNEVTADGLLALLSALRSDFLSRESKEQTIRILLGQRFKSMIPAGLPAHAAVAHKTGEISTACHDIGIVYLPERQPYIVVILTEFDLEQEGRRETVAAISEAIHRSLTEAERKSR
;
A
#
# COMPACT_ATOMS: atom_id res chain seq x y z
N ALA A 1 -7.52 13.81 2.18
CA ALA A 1 -7.06 12.42 2.43
C ALA A 1 -7.85 11.38 1.62
N GLU A 2 -9.19 11.34 1.70
CA GLU A 2 -9.98 10.31 0.99
C GLU A 2 -9.74 10.26 -0.52
N GLY A 3 -9.76 11.40 -1.23
CA GLY A 3 -9.50 11.42 -2.67
C GLY A 3 -8.14 10.83 -3.07
N MET A 4 -7.09 11.10 -2.28
CA MET A 4 -5.74 10.56 -2.48
C MET A 4 -5.70 9.04 -2.31
N ILE A 5 -6.43 8.49 -1.35
CA ILE A 5 -6.42 7.05 -1.09
C ILE A 5 -7.47 6.34 -1.95
N VAL A 6 -8.75 6.63 -1.76
CA VAL A 6 -9.91 5.92 -2.33
C VAL A 6 -9.94 5.94 -3.86
N ALA A 7 -9.53 7.06 -4.46
CA ALA A 7 -9.55 7.28 -5.91
C ALA A 7 -8.15 7.45 -6.50
N SER A 8 -7.08 7.33 -5.69
CA SER A 8 -5.69 7.55 -6.13
C SER A 8 -5.46 8.90 -6.82
N SER A 9 -6.15 9.97 -6.40
CA SER A 9 -6.09 11.27 -7.05
C SER A 9 -4.74 11.97 -6.85
N ASN A 10 -3.97 12.14 -7.93
CA ASN A 10 -2.69 12.86 -7.93
C ASN A 10 -2.84 14.31 -7.44
N LEU A 11 -3.90 15.02 -7.87
CA LEU A 11 -4.21 16.37 -7.39
C LEU A 11 -4.42 16.40 -5.87
N ALA A 12 -5.22 15.48 -5.32
CA ALA A 12 -5.46 15.43 -3.88
C ALA A 12 -4.18 15.11 -3.09
N THR A 13 -3.31 14.28 -3.64
CA THR A 13 -1.99 13.97 -3.06
C THR A 13 -1.11 15.21 -3.03
N ASN A 14 -0.99 15.91 -4.15
CA ASN A 14 -0.13 17.10 -4.25
C ASN A 14 -0.64 18.24 -3.36
N LEU A 15 -1.95 18.51 -3.32
CA LEU A 15 -2.49 19.53 -2.41
C LEU A 15 -2.19 19.24 -0.93
N LEU A 16 -2.20 17.96 -0.54
CA LEU A 16 -1.86 17.57 0.83
C LEU A 16 -0.34 17.68 1.08
N LEU A 17 0.48 17.32 0.10
CA LEU A 17 1.93 17.47 0.17
C LEU A 17 2.38 18.93 0.18
N ASP A 18 1.72 19.80 -0.57
CA ASP A 18 1.99 21.25 -0.58
C ASP A 18 1.65 21.88 0.77
N PHE A 19 0.61 21.38 1.44
CA PHE A 19 0.21 21.85 2.77
C PHE A 19 1.16 21.37 3.87
N LEU A 20 1.60 20.10 3.83
CA LEU A 20 2.45 19.51 4.87
C LEU A 20 3.94 19.77 4.65
N GLY A 21 4.38 19.77 3.40
CA GLY A 21 5.79 19.71 3.00
C GLY A 21 6.36 18.28 3.02
N VAL A 22 7.28 18.01 2.07
CA VAL A 22 7.96 16.70 1.94
C VAL A 22 8.76 16.35 3.21
N GLU A 23 9.45 17.32 3.79
CA GLU A 23 10.27 17.09 5.00
C GLU A 23 9.40 16.69 6.20
N TYR A 24 8.22 17.28 6.39
CA TYR A 24 7.31 16.86 7.45
C TYR A 24 6.89 15.40 7.29
N VAL A 25 6.60 14.95 6.06
CA VAL A 25 6.25 13.54 5.81
C VAL A 25 7.42 12.62 6.12
N ARG A 26 8.65 13.02 5.78
CA ARG A 26 9.87 12.27 6.11
C ARG A 26 10.11 12.19 7.61
N ASP A 27 9.84 13.27 8.33
CA ASP A 27 9.94 13.32 9.78
C ASP A 27 8.97 12.33 10.42
N VAL A 28 7.70 12.31 9.95
CA VAL A 28 6.70 11.32 10.40
C VAL A 28 7.15 9.88 10.11
N LEU A 29 7.71 9.60 8.94
CA LEU A 29 8.24 8.26 8.62
C LEU A 29 9.37 7.86 9.56
N ARG A 30 10.28 8.80 9.88
CA ARG A 30 11.40 8.56 10.80
C ARG A 30 10.92 8.34 12.23
N ASP A 31 9.96 9.13 12.70
CA ASP A 31 9.36 8.99 14.04
C ASP A 31 8.58 7.67 14.16
N ALA A 32 7.98 7.20 13.06
CA ALA A 32 7.35 5.88 12.95
C ALA A 32 8.38 4.74 12.80
N GLN A 33 9.68 5.05 12.76
CA GLN A 33 10.77 4.11 12.55
C GLN A 33 10.65 3.33 11.22
N VAL A 34 10.09 3.97 10.20
CA VAL A 34 9.92 3.39 8.85
C VAL A 34 11.14 3.74 8.00
N SER A 35 11.98 2.75 7.74
CA SER A 35 13.08 2.83 6.77
C SER A 35 12.65 2.25 5.42
N GLY A 36 13.28 2.69 4.32
CA GLY A 36 13.02 2.13 2.99
C GLY A 36 11.75 2.67 2.32
N VAL A 37 11.28 3.84 2.73
CA VAL A 37 10.28 4.67 2.05
C VAL A 37 10.86 6.07 1.90
N GLU A 38 11.20 6.44 0.67
CA GLU A 38 11.85 7.71 0.33
C GLU A 38 10.90 8.57 -0.50
N LEU A 39 10.25 9.53 0.15
CA LEU A 39 9.46 10.54 -0.55
C LEU A 39 10.38 11.73 -0.86
N ARG A 40 10.64 12.01 -2.14
CA ARG A 40 11.52 13.09 -2.60
C ARG A 40 10.79 14.19 -3.36
N ARG A 41 9.62 13.90 -3.92
CA ARG A 41 8.85 14.82 -4.77
C ARG A 41 7.35 14.55 -4.72
N GLY A 42 6.57 15.53 -5.19
CA GLY A 42 5.15 15.35 -5.51
C GLY A 42 4.92 14.37 -6.66
N VAL A 43 3.65 13.98 -6.84
CA VAL A 43 3.21 13.14 -7.94
C VAL A 43 3.18 13.99 -9.23
N GLU A 44 3.55 13.41 -10.36
CA GLU A 44 3.62 14.11 -11.66
C GLU A 44 4.58 15.33 -11.70
N ASP A 45 5.52 15.45 -10.77
CA ASP A 45 6.65 16.38 -10.90
C ASP A 45 7.68 15.85 -11.91
N HIS A 46 7.39 16.10 -13.19
CA HIS A 46 8.17 15.63 -14.33
C HIS A 46 9.57 16.27 -14.34
N ALA A 47 9.71 17.54 -13.96
CA ALA A 47 10.99 18.22 -13.93
C ALA A 47 11.95 17.60 -12.91
N ALA A 48 11.46 17.23 -11.72
CA ALA A 48 12.25 16.48 -10.75
C ALA A 48 12.55 15.05 -11.23
N HIS A 49 11.57 14.38 -11.86
CA HIS A 49 11.72 13.04 -12.41
C HIS A 49 12.81 12.96 -13.48
N GLU A 50 12.83 13.89 -14.44
CA GLU A 50 13.86 13.99 -15.51
C GLU A 50 15.26 14.21 -14.95
N ARG A 51 15.37 14.78 -13.74
CA ARG A 51 16.63 14.95 -13.00
C ARG A 51 16.99 13.73 -12.15
N GLY A 52 16.28 12.62 -12.27
CA GLY A 52 16.51 11.38 -11.53
C GLY A 52 15.99 11.41 -10.08
N ILE A 53 15.22 12.42 -9.68
CA ILE A 53 14.69 12.53 -8.33
C ILE A 53 13.40 11.73 -8.25
N ASN A 54 13.47 10.51 -7.72
CA ASN A 54 12.35 9.60 -7.62
C ASN A 54 11.97 9.27 -6.19
N ASN A 55 10.68 8.98 -6.02
CA ASN A 55 10.17 8.36 -4.80
C ASN A 55 10.47 6.86 -4.89
N GLU A 56 11.01 6.29 -3.82
CA GLU A 56 11.46 4.89 -3.78
C GLU A 56 10.84 4.20 -2.57
N VAL A 57 10.54 2.92 -2.73
CA VAL A 57 9.97 2.08 -1.67
C VAL A 57 10.57 0.69 -1.71
N THR A 58 10.67 0.06 -0.54
CA THR A 58 11.00 -1.36 -0.39
C THR A 58 9.81 -2.11 0.18
N ALA A 59 9.76 -3.42 -0.04
CA ALA A 59 8.68 -4.24 0.51
C ALA A 59 8.67 -4.20 2.05
N ASP A 60 9.85 -4.30 2.66
CA ASP A 60 10.02 -4.23 4.12
C ASP A 60 9.66 -2.86 4.68
N GLY A 61 9.97 -1.77 3.98
CA GLY A 61 9.59 -0.42 4.41
C GLY A 61 8.08 -0.21 4.41
N LEU A 62 7.38 -0.69 3.38
CA LEU A 62 5.92 -0.62 3.34
C LEU A 62 5.26 -1.57 4.36
N LEU A 63 5.88 -2.72 4.65
CA LEU A 63 5.47 -3.61 5.73
C LEU A 63 5.59 -2.91 7.09
N ALA A 64 6.71 -2.23 7.34
CA ALA A 64 6.93 -1.43 8.55
C ALA A 64 5.90 -0.29 8.66
N LEU A 65 5.63 0.41 7.56
CA LEU A 65 4.62 1.47 7.52
C LEU A 65 3.22 0.96 7.91
N LEU A 66 2.76 -0.13 7.29
CA LEU A 66 1.46 -0.73 7.62
C LEU A 66 1.44 -1.31 9.04
N SER A 67 2.58 -1.77 9.55
CA SER A 67 2.72 -2.22 10.94
C SER A 67 2.60 -1.05 11.92
N ALA A 68 3.19 0.11 11.61
CA ALA A 68 3.08 1.33 12.41
C ALA A 68 1.63 1.84 12.50
N LEU A 69 0.82 1.67 11.44
CA LEU A 69 -0.62 1.97 11.50
C LEU A 69 -1.36 1.11 12.54
N ARG A 70 -0.82 -0.07 12.88
CA ARG A 70 -1.42 -0.99 13.86
C ARG A 70 -0.81 -0.84 15.25
N SER A 71 0.38 -0.26 15.38
CA SER A 71 1.05 0.02 16.66
C SER A 71 0.45 1.24 17.37
N ASP A 72 1.01 1.63 18.51
CA ASP A 72 0.57 2.80 19.29
C ASP A 72 1.12 4.14 18.75
N PHE A 73 1.73 4.13 17.57
CA PHE A 73 2.24 5.33 16.91
C PHE A 73 1.13 6.34 16.60
N LEU A 74 -0.06 5.86 16.20
CA LEU A 74 -1.23 6.69 15.97
C LEU A 74 -2.21 6.61 17.14
N SER A 75 -2.90 7.73 17.40
CA SER A 75 -4.07 7.72 18.25
C SER A 75 -5.10 6.70 17.75
N ARG A 76 -5.93 6.17 18.65
CA ARG A 76 -6.98 5.23 18.29
C ARG A 76 -7.92 5.78 17.21
N GLU A 77 -8.32 7.04 17.32
CA GLU A 77 -9.19 7.70 16.35
C GLU A 77 -8.52 7.81 14.97
N SER A 78 -7.26 8.25 14.93
CA SER A 78 -6.49 8.36 13.69
C SER A 78 -6.27 7.00 13.02
N LYS A 79 -6.04 5.95 13.82
CA LYS A 79 -5.94 4.56 13.35
C LYS A 79 -7.23 4.10 12.71
N GLU A 80 -8.36 4.26 13.41
CA GLU A 80 -9.68 3.87 12.90
C GLU A 80 -10.05 4.64 11.62
N GLN A 81 -9.76 5.94 11.56
CA GLN A 81 -9.97 6.76 10.36
C GLN A 81 -9.09 6.31 9.19
N THR A 82 -7.80 6.08 9.42
CA THR A 82 -6.85 5.65 8.37
C THR A 82 -7.26 4.31 7.78
N ILE A 83 -7.58 3.33 8.63
CA ILE A 83 -8.05 2.01 8.19
C ILE A 83 -9.36 2.14 7.41
N ARG A 84 -10.30 2.97 7.87
CA ARG A 84 -11.57 3.21 7.17
C ARG A 84 -11.36 3.78 5.77
N ILE A 85 -10.45 4.74 5.62
CA ILE A 85 -10.14 5.34 4.32
C ILE A 85 -9.50 4.30 3.38
N LEU A 86 -8.57 3.49 3.89
CA LEU A 86 -7.93 2.41 3.12
C LEU A 86 -8.92 1.31 2.70
N LEU A 87 -9.88 0.96 3.55
CA LEU A 87 -10.98 0.03 3.22
C LEU A 87 -11.89 0.57 2.11
N GLY A 88 -11.95 1.90 1.96
CA GLY A 88 -12.74 2.58 0.94
C GLY A 88 -12.15 2.50 -0.47
N GLN A 89 -10.96 1.93 -0.66
CA GLN A 89 -10.27 1.84 -1.95
C GLN A 89 -11.19 1.28 -3.06
N ARG A 90 -11.22 1.97 -4.21
CA ARG A 90 -12.08 1.58 -5.35
C ARG A 90 -11.42 0.56 -6.28
N PHE A 91 -10.09 0.58 -6.39
CA PHE A 91 -9.35 -0.29 -7.30
C PHE A 91 -9.07 -1.65 -6.64
N LYS A 92 -9.90 -2.66 -6.93
CA LYS A 92 -9.88 -3.96 -6.24
C LYS A 92 -9.36 -5.14 -7.08
N SER A 93 -8.77 -4.86 -8.25
CA SER A 93 -8.34 -5.88 -9.22
C SER A 93 -6.99 -6.56 -8.91
N MET A 94 -6.35 -6.24 -7.78
CA MET A 94 -5.05 -6.79 -7.37
C MET A 94 -5.18 -7.65 -6.12
N ILE A 95 -4.68 -7.24 -4.95
CA ILE A 95 -4.76 -8.05 -3.72
C ILE A 95 -6.17 -8.55 -3.44
N PRO A 96 -7.23 -7.71 -3.48
CA PRO A 96 -8.59 -8.17 -3.17
C PRO A 96 -9.12 -9.21 -4.15
N ALA A 97 -8.69 -9.20 -5.41
CA ALA A 97 -9.17 -10.15 -6.42
C ALA A 97 -8.63 -11.57 -6.20
N GLY A 98 -7.49 -11.72 -5.53
CA GLY A 98 -6.92 -13.02 -5.15
C GLY A 98 -7.46 -13.60 -3.84
N LEU A 99 -8.46 -12.95 -3.22
CA LEU A 99 -8.95 -13.32 -1.89
C LEU A 99 -10.43 -13.76 -1.92
N PRO A 100 -10.89 -14.52 -0.90
CA PRO A 100 -12.31 -14.85 -0.76
C PRO A 100 -13.18 -13.59 -0.69
N ALA A 101 -14.40 -13.66 -1.22
CA ALA A 101 -15.30 -12.51 -1.32
C ALA A 101 -15.66 -11.83 0.02
N HIS A 102 -15.51 -12.53 1.14
CA HIS A 102 -15.76 -12.00 2.48
C HIS A 102 -14.52 -11.33 3.11
N ALA A 103 -13.37 -11.35 2.44
CA ALA A 103 -12.17 -10.67 2.91
C ALA A 103 -12.36 -9.15 2.80
N ALA A 104 -12.08 -8.44 3.90
CA ALA A 104 -11.96 -6.98 3.86
C ALA A 104 -10.48 -6.62 3.74
N VAL A 105 -10.15 -5.72 2.82
CA VAL A 105 -8.76 -5.35 2.53
C VAL A 105 -8.61 -3.83 2.65
N ALA A 106 -7.83 -3.38 3.63
CA ALA A 106 -7.41 -2.00 3.76
C ALA A 106 -6.13 -1.81 2.96
N HIS A 107 -6.20 -1.26 1.75
CA HIS A 107 -5.07 -1.29 0.81
C HIS A 107 -4.89 -0.03 -0.04
N LYS A 108 -3.72 0.03 -0.68
CA LYS A 108 -3.38 1.06 -1.65
C LYS A 108 -2.61 0.45 -2.83
N THR A 109 -3.16 0.67 -4.02
CA THR A 109 -2.51 0.35 -5.29
C THR A 109 -1.51 1.43 -5.71
N GLY A 110 -0.50 1.05 -6.48
CA GLY A 110 0.41 1.98 -7.16
C GLY A 110 0.73 1.43 -8.54
N GLU A 111 0.36 2.14 -9.60
CA GLU A 111 0.59 1.68 -10.96
C GLU A 111 1.19 2.81 -11.79
N ILE A 112 2.36 2.53 -12.35
CA ILE A 112 3.06 3.38 -13.31
C ILE A 112 3.43 2.53 -14.54
N SER A 113 4.17 3.10 -15.49
CA SER A 113 4.51 2.45 -16.76
C SER A 113 5.14 1.07 -16.56
N THR A 114 6.15 0.96 -15.71
CA THR A 114 6.91 -0.29 -15.49
C THR A 114 6.59 -0.98 -14.19
N ALA A 115 5.72 -0.44 -13.34
CA ALA A 115 5.47 -1.01 -12.01
C ALA A 115 3.98 -1.13 -11.71
N CYS A 116 3.61 -2.23 -11.06
CA CYS A 116 2.26 -2.52 -10.62
C CYS A 116 2.34 -3.08 -9.20
N HIS A 117 1.87 -2.31 -8.24
CA HIS A 117 2.05 -2.57 -6.82
C HIS A 117 0.70 -2.55 -6.13
N ASP A 118 0.57 -3.37 -5.09
CA ASP A 118 -0.51 -3.26 -4.12
C ASP A 118 0.00 -3.67 -2.74
N ILE A 119 -0.43 -2.93 -1.73
CA ILE A 119 -0.08 -3.21 -0.33
C ILE A 119 -1.33 -3.11 0.52
N GLY A 120 -1.47 -3.96 1.54
CA GLY A 120 -2.62 -3.84 2.41
C GLY A 120 -2.61 -4.73 3.64
N ILE A 121 -3.62 -4.50 4.47
CA ILE A 121 -3.96 -5.29 5.64
C ILE A 121 -5.22 -6.08 5.30
N VAL A 122 -5.11 -7.40 5.35
CA VAL A 122 -6.20 -8.32 5.03
C VAL A 122 -6.86 -8.79 6.32
N TYR A 123 -8.18 -8.61 6.39
CA TYR A 123 -9.03 -9.04 7.47
C TYR A 123 -9.90 -10.20 7.01
N LEU A 124 -9.81 -11.32 7.73
CA LEU A 124 -10.59 -12.53 7.49
C LEU A 124 -11.21 -13.01 8.81
N PRO A 125 -12.39 -13.65 8.76
CA PRO A 125 -12.97 -14.32 9.92
C PRO A 125 -12.02 -15.36 10.51
N GLU A 126 -12.14 -15.62 11.81
CA GLU A 126 -11.51 -16.75 12.51
C GLU A 126 -9.97 -16.78 12.51
N ARG A 127 -9.32 -15.69 12.11
CA ARG A 127 -7.87 -15.51 12.20
C ARG A 127 -7.48 -14.07 12.47
N GLN A 128 -6.22 -13.88 12.87
CA GLN A 128 -5.65 -12.54 12.99
C GLN A 128 -5.44 -11.92 11.61
N PRO A 129 -5.61 -10.60 11.46
CA PRO A 129 -5.27 -9.91 10.22
C PRO A 129 -3.80 -10.10 9.86
N TYR A 130 -3.48 -10.09 8.57
CA TYR A 130 -2.09 -10.12 8.09
C TYR A 130 -1.82 -8.97 7.13
N ILE A 131 -0.55 -8.59 7.05
CA ILE A 131 -0.07 -7.57 6.12
C ILE A 131 0.51 -8.27 4.91
N VAL A 132 0.22 -7.74 3.72
CA VAL A 132 0.79 -8.21 2.46
C VAL A 132 1.27 -7.00 1.66
N VAL A 133 2.46 -7.13 1.08
CA VAL A 133 3.11 -6.11 0.26
C VAL A 133 3.60 -6.80 -1.00
N ILE A 134 3.08 -6.40 -2.16
CA ILE A 134 3.46 -6.96 -3.46
C ILE A 134 3.99 -5.83 -4.32
N LEU A 135 5.30 -5.82 -4.52
CA LEU A 135 5.98 -4.91 -5.44
C LEU A 135 6.45 -5.73 -6.66
N THR A 136 6.07 -5.28 -7.85
CA THR A 136 6.41 -5.94 -9.12
C THR A 136 6.76 -4.91 -10.18
N GLU A 137 7.76 -5.25 -10.98
CA GLU A 137 8.16 -4.52 -12.18
C GLU A 137 7.88 -5.39 -13.41
N PHE A 138 7.56 -4.72 -14.51
CA PHE A 138 7.17 -5.33 -15.78
C PHE A 138 7.72 -4.52 -16.94
N ASP A 139 7.92 -5.21 -18.07
CA ASP A 139 8.15 -4.55 -19.34
C ASP A 139 6.92 -3.73 -19.77
N LEU A 140 7.14 -2.66 -20.55
CA LEU A 140 6.10 -1.68 -20.91
C LEU A 140 4.89 -2.29 -21.64
N GLU A 141 5.10 -3.36 -22.39
CA GLU A 141 4.09 -4.02 -23.23
C GLU A 141 3.39 -5.17 -22.51
N GLN A 142 3.78 -5.48 -21.27
CA GLN A 142 3.25 -6.63 -20.55
C GLN A 142 1.78 -6.42 -20.17
N GLU A 143 0.93 -7.31 -20.66
CA GLU A 143 -0.46 -7.44 -20.23
C GLU A 143 -0.57 -8.32 -18.97
N GLY A 144 -1.73 -8.33 -18.31
CA GLY A 144 -1.95 -9.24 -17.17
C GLY A 144 -1.23 -8.84 -15.88
N ARG A 145 -0.73 -7.61 -15.77
CA ARG A 145 0.07 -7.14 -14.61
C ARG A 145 -0.73 -7.21 -13.31
N ARG A 146 -2.02 -6.84 -13.34
CA ARG A 146 -2.89 -6.84 -12.15
C ARG A 146 -3.27 -8.26 -11.74
N GLU A 147 -3.54 -9.10 -12.73
CA GLU A 147 -3.84 -10.52 -12.61
C GLU A 147 -2.66 -11.27 -11.98
N THR A 148 -1.43 -10.90 -12.35
CA THR A 148 -0.21 -11.42 -11.73
C THR A 148 -0.15 -11.08 -10.24
N VAL A 149 -0.42 -9.83 -9.88
CA VAL A 149 -0.48 -9.40 -8.46
C VAL A 149 -1.60 -10.13 -7.71
N ALA A 150 -2.77 -10.32 -8.32
CA ALA A 150 -3.88 -11.06 -7.74
C ALA A 150 -3.52 -12.55 -7.52
N ALA A 151 -2.84 -13.19 -8.48
CA ALA A 151 -2.38 -14.57 -8.36
C ALA A 151 -1.33 -14.74 -7.24
N ILE A 152 -0.43 -13.76 -7.07
CA ILE A 152 0.51 -13.74 -5.94
C ILE A 152 -0.24 -13.61 -4.61
N SER A 153 -1.23 -12.73 -4.53
CA SER A 153 -2.10 -12.57 -3.35
C SER A 153 -2.79 -13.88 -2.96
N GLU A 154 -3.36 -14.58 -3.95
CA GLU A 154 -4.01 -15.88 -3.76
C GLU A 154 -3.03 -16.95 -3.25
N ALA A 155 -1.82 -17.01 -3.83
CA ALA A 155 -0.78 -17.95 -3.41
C ALA A 155 -0.34 -17.71 -1.95
N ILE A 156 -0.16 -16.45 -1.56
CA ILE A 156 0.17 -16.06 -0.18
C ILE A 156 -0.97 -16.48 0.76
N HIS A 157 -2.21 -16.16 0.42
CA HIS A 157 -3.37 -16.50 1.23
C HIS A 157 -3.50 -18.01 1.45
N ARG A 158 -3.32 -18.80 0.39
CA ARG A 158 -3.35 -20.26 0.44
C ARG A 158 -2.25 -20.82 1.35
N SER A 159 -1.03 -20.30 1.23
CA SER A 159 0.09 -20.73 2.08
C SER A 159 -0.18 -20.48 3.57
N LEU A 160 -0.71 -19.29 3.91
CA LEU A 160 -1.05 -18.94 5.29
C LEU A 160 -2.15 -19.82 5.88
N THR A 161 -3.22 -20.08 5.10
CA THR A 161 -4.35 -20.91 5.56
C THR A 161 -3.99 -22.38 5.70
N GLU A 162 -3.15 -22.92 4.81
CA GLU A 162 -2.66 -24.29 4.92
C GLU A 162 -1.72 -24.48 6.12
N ALA A 163 -0.85 -23.50 6.41
CA ALA A 163 0.05 -23.52 7.55
C ALA A 163 -0.72 -23.51 8.89
N GLU A 164 -1.77 -22.69 8.99
CA GLU A 164 -2.66 -22.65 10.16
C GLU A 164 -3.36 -23.99 10.39
N ARG A 165 -3.80 -24.68 9.32
CA ARG A 165 -4.44 -26.01 9.43
C ARG A 165 -3.46 -27.10 9.91
N LYS A 166 -2.19 -27.04 9.50
CA LYS A 166 -1.16 -28.02 9.93
C LYS A 166 -0.67 -27.81 11.36
N SER A 167 -0.90 -26.63 11.93
CA SER A 167 -0.48 -26.26 13.28
C SER A 167 -1.55 -26.51 14.35
N ARG A 168 -2.74 -27.01 13.95
CA ARG A 168 -3.84 -27.44 14.81
C ARG A 168 -3.89 -28.96 14.87
#